data_AF-A0A1B8DAE0-F1
#
_entry.id   AF-A0A1B8DAE0-F1
#
_cell.length_a   1.000
_cell.length_b   1.000
_cell.length_c   1.000
_cell.angle_alpha   90.00
_cell.angle_beta   90.00
_cell.angle_gamma   90.00
#
_symmetry.space_group_name_H-M   'P 1'
#
loop_
_entity.id
_entity.type
_entity.pdbx_description
1 polymer ?
#
loop_
_entity_poly.entity_id
_entity_poly.type
_entity_poly.pdbx_seq_one_letter_code
_entity_poly.pdbx_strand_id
1 'polypeptide(L)'
;MRSYGGNPLAHMNTGESARYAAFGGEFQPGLYKPTTGRKFGNPAPLGLSAFALTSFVLSLINVRAKNVTEPNIVVGLAFGYGGLIQLLAGMWEMAIGNTFGATALSSYGGFWMSFAIVYTPGGFDIKAAYDGGDANDFANAFGFFLIGWFTFTTLMLLYTLRSTVAFFLVFFTVDLAFLMIAIGYLNAEGG
;
A
#
# COMPACT_ATOMS: atom_id res chain seq x y z
N MET A 1 13.94 -24.57 -49.36
CA MET A 1 13.98 -23.95 -48.02
C MET A 1 12.66 -23.21 -47.83
N ARG A 2 11.72 -23.75 -47.03
CA ARG A 2 10.35 -23.23 -46.93
C ARG A 2 10.35 -21.87 -46.23
N SER A 3 9.90 -20.84 -46.95
CA SER A 3 9.56 -19.53 -46.40
C SER A 3 8.36 -19.71 -45.46
N TYR A 4 8.59 -19.57 -44.16
CA TYR A 4 7.50 -19.45 -43.20
C TYR A 4 6.83 -18.10 -43.42
N GLY A 5 5.63 -18.12 -44.01
CA GLY A 5 4.74 -16.98 -44.07
C GLY A 5 4.43 -16.52 -42.66
N GLY A 6 5.12 -15.45 -42.23
CA GLY A 6 4.79 -14.73 -41.01
C GLY A 6 3.35 -14.24 -41.11
N ASN A 7 2.57 -14.51 -40.08
CA ASN A 7 1.18 -14.09 -40.00
C ASN A 7 1.08 -12.56 -40.22
N PRO A 8 0.44 -12.08 -41.30
CA PRO A 8 0.34 -10.65 -41.59
C PRO A 8 -0.51 -9.88 -40.56
N LEU A 9 -1.16 -10.58 -39.63
CA LEU A 9 -1.96 -10.02 -38.54
C LEU A 9 -1.15 -9.90 -37.23
N ALA A 10 0.08 -10.40 -37.20
CA ALA A 10 0.97 -10.23 -36.05
C ALA A 10 1.56 -8.80 -36.07
N HIS A 11 0.80 -7.85 -35.52
CA HIS A 11 1.32 -6.52 -35.19
C HIS A 11 2.33 -6.63 -34.05
N MET A 12 3.58 -6.96 -34.36
CA MET A 12 4.67 -6.81 -33.40
C MET A 12 4.91 -5.31 -33.23
N ASN A 13 4.57 -4.77 -32.05
CA ASN A 13 4.87 -3.39 -31.68
C ASN A 13 6.40 -3.24 -31.50
N THR A 14 7.12 -3.03 -32.60
CA THR A 14 8.56 -2.77 -32.61
C THR A 14 8.80 -1.27 -32.72
N GLY A 15 9.76 -0.73 -31.95
CA GLY A 15 10.12 0.69 -31.96
C GLY A 15 9.41 1.54 -30.90
N GLU A 16 9.04 2.78 -31.22
CA GLU A 16 8.46 3.76 -30.27
C GLU A 16 7.11 3.36 -29.67
N SER A 17 6.43 2.37 -30.24
CA SER A 17 5.16 1.82 -29.75
C SER A 17 5.32 0.58 -28.87
N ALA A 18 6.55 0.13 -28.61
CA ALA A 18 6.82 -1.02 -27.75
C ALA A 18 6.24 -0.79 -26.34
N ARG A 19 5.34 -1.69 -25.92
CA ARG A 19 4.79 -1.74 -24.57
C ARG A 19 5.34 -2.97 -23.85
N TYR A 20 5.83 -2.78 -22.64
CA TYR A 20 6.30 -3.88 -21.80
C TYR A 20 5.13 -4.51 -21.06
N ALA A 21 5.21 -5.81 -20.82
CA ALA A 21 4.24 -6.55 -20.04
C ALA A 21 4.16 -6.05 -18.58
N ALA A 22 3.08 -6.41 -17.89
CA ALA A 22 2.95 -6.15 -16.46
C ALA A 22 4.15 -6.73 -15.69
N PHE A 23 4.69 -5.95 -14.76
CA PHE A 23 5.84 -6.36 -13.98
C PHE A 23 5.78 -5.72 -12.59
N GLY A 24 5.67 -6.57 -11.57
CA GLY A 24 5.55 -6.13 -10.17
C GLY A 24 6.78 -5.37 -9.66
N GLY A 25 7.97 -5.63 -10.20
CA GLY A 25 9.19 -4.90 -9.79
C GLY A 25 9.18 -3.43 -10.19
N GLU A 26 8.48 -3.07 -11.26
CA GLU A 26 8.23 -1.67 -11.68
C GLU A 26 6.84 -1.21 -11.21
N PHE A 27 6.20 -1.99 -10.33
CA PHE A 27 4.91 -1.68 -9.72
C PHE A 27 3.82 -1.30 -10.75
N GLN A 28 3.78 -2.08 -11.83
CA GLN A 28 2.92 -1.79 -12.97
C GLN A 28 1.99 -2.97 -13.26
N PRO A 29 0.66 -2.82 -13.08
CA PRO A 29 -0.29 -3.91 -13.28
C PRO A 29 -0.58 -4.27 -14.74
N GLY A 30 -0.18 -3.43 -15.71
CA GLY A 30 -0.56 -3.59 -17.11
C GLY A 30 0.55 -3.27 -18.12
N LEU A 31 0.16 -3.16 -19.40
CA LEU A 31 1.06 -2.77 -20.47
C LEU A 31 1.51 -1.31 -20.29
N TYR A 32 2.83 -1.07 -20.26
CA TYR A 32 3.37 0.27 -20.02
C TYR A 32 4.50 0.66 -20.97
N LYS A 33 4.73 1.97 -21.08
CA LYS A 33 5.82 2.57 -21.85
C LYS A 33 6.77 3.27 -20.85
N PRO A 34 8.06 2.88 -20.77
CA PRO A 34 9.04 3.53 -19.91
C PRO A 34 9.31 4.94 -20.40
N THR A 35 9.67 5.84 -19.49
CA THR A 35 10.06 7.20 -19.82
C THR A 35 11.43 7.19 -20.50
N THR A 36 11.47 7.53 -21.80
CA THR A 36 12.72 7.53 -22.60
C THR A 36 13.54 8.81 -22.41
N GLY A 37 12.92 9.92 -21.98
CA GLY A 37 13.54 11.25 -21.87
C GLY A 37 14.15 11.62 -20.52
N ARG A 38 13.77 10.95 -19.42
CA ARG A 38 14.32 11.17 -18.06
C ARG A 38 14.53 9.83 -17.36
N LYS A 39 15.78 9.39 -17.26
CA LYS A 39 16.17 8.15 -16.57
C LYS A 39 16.33 8.40 -15.07
N PHE A 40 15.21 8.38 -14.35
CA PHE A 40 15.24 8.29 -12.88
C PHE A 40 15.41 6.82 -12.45
N GLY A 41 15.85 6.60 -11.21
CA GLY A 41 15.80 5.27 -10.61
C GLY A 41 14.36 4.81 -10.39
N ASN A 42 14.14 3.50 -10.33
CA ASN A 42 12.84 2.93 -9.99
C ASN A 42 12.56 3.15 -8.48
N PRO A 43 11.53 3.92 -8.09
CA PRO A 43 11.22 4.20 -6.69
C PRO A 43 10.36 3.12 -6.03
N ALA A 44 9.79 2.17 -6.79
CA ALA A 44 8.93 1.11 -6.26
C ALA A 44 9.57 0.29 -5.13
N PRO A 45 10.84 -0.17 -5.24
CA PRO A 45 11.47 -0.95 -4.17
C PRO A 45 11.55 -0.16 -2.86
N LEU A 46 11.84 1.15 -2.92
CA LEU A 46 11.91 2.00 -1.74
C LEU A 46 10.56 2.09 -1.03
N GLY A 47 9.49 2.35 -1.78
CA GLY A 47 8.14 2.42 -1.22
C GLY A 47 7.63 1.08 -0.70
N LEU A 48 7.92 -0.02 -1.41
CA LEU A 48 7.57 -1.38 -0.99
C LEU A 48 8.31 -1.79 0.29
N SER A 49 9.60 -1.48 0.42
CA SER A 49 10.36 -1.75 1.65
C SER A 49 9.87 -0.92 2.83
N ALA A 50 9.50 0.34 2.59
CA ALA A 50 8.90 1.20 3.60
C ALA A 50 7.58 0.64 4.14
N PHE A 51 6.71 0.20 3.23
CA PHE A 51 5.45 -0.44 3.57
C PHE A 51 5.67 -1.75 4.34
N ALA A 52 6.53 -2.63 3.81
CA ALA A 52 6.74 -3.97 4.34
C ALA A 52 7.33 -3.93 5.75
N LEU A 53 8.35 -3.10 5.99
CA LEU A 53 8.97 -2.98 7.31
C LEU A 53 7.98 -2.48 8.36
N THR A 54 7.23 -1.41 8.04
CA THR A 54 6.26 -0.81 8.97
C THR A 54 5.12 -1.77 9.27
N SER A 55 4.59 -2.44 8.24
CA SER A 55 3.54 -3.47 8.37
C SER A 55 4.00 -4.67 9.18
N PHE A 56 5.25 -5.11 8.98
CA PHE A 56 5.81 -6.26 9.68
C PHE A 56 5.92 -6.01 11.18
N VAL A 57 6.43 -4.83 11.58
CA VAL A 57 6.54 -4.47 13.01
C VAL A 57 5.15 -4.32 13.64
N LEU A 58 4.20 -3.67 12.95
CA LEU A 58 2.81 -3.60 13.45
C LEU A 58 2.19 -4.99 13.60
N SER A 59 2.39 -5.88 12.63
CA SER A 59 1.86 -7.25 12.67
C SER A 59 2.39 -8.05 13.85
N LEU A 60 3.68 -7.90 14.20
CA LEU A 60 4.25 -8.55 15.39
C LEU A 60 3.58 -8.08 16.69
N ILE A 61 3.21 -6.81 16.79
CA ILE A 61 2.49 -6.27 17.95
C ILE A 61 1.04 -6.76 17.97
N ASN A 62 0.37 -6.79 16.80
CA ASN A 62 -1.00 -7.29 16.69
C ASN A 62 -1.12 -8.76 17.14
N VAL A 63 -0.13 -9.61 16.83
CA VAL A 63 -0.09 -11.00 17.30
C VAL A 63 0.49 -11.16 18.71
N ARG A 64 0.77 -10.05 19.40
CA ARG A 64 1.34 -9.99 20.75
C ARG A 64 2.64 -10.77 20.88
N ALA A 65 3.49 -10.73 19.85
CA ALA A 65 4.80 -11.36 19.88
C ALA A 65 5.58 -10.85 21.10
N LYS A 66 6.14 -11.79 21.89
CA LYS A 66 6.85 -11.48 23.14
C LYS A 66 6.01 -10.69 24.17
N ASN A 67 4.69 -10.82 24.14
CA ASN A 67 3.74 -10.12 25.03
C ASN A 67 3.75 -8.59 24.90
N VAL A 68 4.23 -8.05 23.77
CA VAL A 68 4.14 -6.62 23.49
C VAL A 68 2.73 -6.30 23.00
N THR A 69 2.06 -5.37 23.67
CA THR A 69 0.69 -4.94 23.33
C THR A 69 0.61 -3.51 22.79
N GLU A 70 1.54 -2.64 23.20
CA GLU A 70 1.51 -1.23 22.84
C GLU A 70 2.13 -0.98 21.45
N PRO A 71 1.38 -0.36 20.51
CA PRO A 71 1.87 -0.10 19.16
C PRO A 71 2.78 1.12 19.05
N ASN A 72 3.12 1.81 20.15
CA ASN A 72 3.79 3.12 20.12
C ASN A 72 5.10 3.14 19.32
N ILE A 73 5.87 2.05 19.29
CA ILE A 73 7.09 1.97 18.49
C ILE A 73 6.82 2.10 16.97
N VAL A 74 5.63 1.72 16.52
CA VAL A 74 5.20 1.83 15.12
C VAL A 74 5.02 3.29 14.72
N VAL A 75 4.68 4.20 15.64
CA VAL A 75 4.50 5.63 15.34
C VAL A 75 5.77 6.22 14.70
N GLY A 76 6.96 5.85 15.19
CA GLY A 76 8.23 6.29 14.62
C GLY A 76 8.44 5.81 13.18
N LEU A 77 8.15 4.53 12.91
CA LEU A 77 8.24 3.97 11.55
C LEU A 77 7.16 4.55 10.63
N ALA A 78 5.97 4.77 11.17
CA ALA A 78 4.82 5.27 10.45
C ALA A 78 4.99 6.74 10.04
N PHE A 79 5.65 7.59 10.83
CA PHE A 79 6.06 8.92 10.35
C PHE A 79 7.29 8.86 9.45
N GLY A 80 8.35 8.19 9.89
CA GLY A 80 9.66 8.29 9.26
C GLY A 80 9.78 7.51 7.95
N TYR A 81 9.32 6.26 7.90
CA TYR A 81 9.58 5.37 6.78
C TYR A 81 8.31 4.99 6.02
N GLY A 82 7.39 4.26 6.67
CA GLY A 82 6.11 3.88 6.09
C GLY A 82 5.25 5.08 5.68
N GLY A 83 5.42 6.24 6.32
CA GLY A 83 4.75 7.48 5.94
C GLY A 83 5.52 8.33 4.96
N LEU A 84 6.50 9.09 5.48
CA LEU A 84 7.22 10.10 4.70
C LEU A 84 7.98 9.51 3.52
N ILE A 85 8.86 8.53 3.76
CA ILE A 85 9.68 7.95 2.67
C ILE A 85 8.82 7.23 1.64
N GLN A 86 7.77 6.54 2.09
CA GLN A 86 6.84 5.88 1.17
C GLN A 86 6.06 6.89 0.31
N LEU A 87 5.61 8.00 0.90
CA LEU A 87 4.97 9.09 0.16
C LEU A 87 5.92 9.69 -0.88
N LEU A 88 7.18 9.95 -0.49
CA LEU A 88 8.19 10.46 -1.42
C LEU A 88 8.43 9.49 -2.58
N ALA A 89 8.51 8.17 -2.31
CA ALA A 89 8.60 7.16 -3.36
C ALA A 89 7.41 7.23 -4.33
N GLY A 90 6.18 7.40 -3.81
CA GLY A 90 4.99 7.61 -4.64
C GLY A 90 5.02 8.88 -5.48
N MET A 91 5.55 9.99 -4.96
CA MET A 91 5.74 11.21 -5.76
C MET A 91 6.74 11.00 -6.89
N TRP A 92 7.79 10.20 -6.67
CA TRP A 92 8.74 9.82 -7.71
C TRP A 92 8.14 8.86 -8.75
N GLU A 93 7.25 7.94 -8.36
CA GLU A 93 6.46 7.12 -9.31
C GLU A 93 5.64 8.02 -10.24
N MET A 94 5.04 9.10 -9.71
CA MET A 94 4.30 10.07 -10.51
C MET A 94 5.23 10.77 -11.51
N ALA A 95 6.44 11.13 -11.08
CA ALA A 95 7.44 11.77 -11.93
C ALA A 95 7.93 10.88 -13.09
N ILE A 96 7.89 9.54 -12.93
CA ILE A 96 8.21 8.58 -14.00
C ILE A 96 6.97 8.07 -14.75
N GLY A 97 5.80 8.63 -14.49
CA GLY A 97 4.56 8.31 -15.21
C GLY A 97 3.91 6.98 -14.79
N ASN A 98 4.27 6.41 -13.64
CA ASN A 98 3.61 5.25 -13.08
C ASN A 98 2.44 5.66 -12.17
N THR A 99 1.25 5.83 -12.75
CA THR A 99 0.05 6.24 -12.01
C THR A 99 -0.35 5.24 -10.92
N PHE A 100 -0.22 3.93 -11.18
CA PHE A 100 -0.58 2.91 -10.19
C PHE A 100 0.36 2.97 -8.98
N GLY A 101 1.68 2.99 -9.22
CA GLY A 101 2.68 3.16 -8.16
C GLY A 101 2.54 4.46 -7.40
N ALA A 102 2.32 5.56 -8.12
CA ALA A 102 2.09 6.85 -7.50
C ALA A 102 0.90 6.82 -6.55
N THR A 103 -0.21 6.23 -7.00
CA THR A 103 -1.44 6.14 -6.21
C THR A 103 -1.23 5.24 -5.00
N ALA A 104 -0.75 4.00 -5.20
CA ALA A 104 -0.60 3.06 -4.09
C ALA A 104 0.39 3.54 -3.02
N LEU A 105 1.61 3.91 -3.43
CA LEU A 105 2.67 4.25 -2.48
C LEU A 105 2.34 5.55 -1.73
N SER A 106 1.79 6.55 -2.42
CA SER A 106 1.39 7.80 -1.76
C SER A 106 0.21 7.60 -0.81
N SER A 107 -0.79 6.81 -1.22
CA SER A 107 -1.94 6.51 -0.37
C SER A 107 -1.54 5.73 0.87
N TYR A 108 -0.72 4.68 0.74
CA TYR A 108 -0.24 3.93 1.91
C TYR A 108 0.73 4.75 2.78
N GLY A 109 1.50 5.67 2.19
CA GLY A 109 2.24 6.70 2.94
C GLY A 109 1.31 7.59 3.77
N GLY A 110 0.21 8.04 3.15
CA GLY A 110 -0.87 8.76 3.82
C GLY A 110 -1.51 7.95 4.95
N PHE A 111 -1.79 6.66 4.73
CA PHE A 111 -2.30 5.75 5.76
C PHE A 111 -1.39 5.73 6.99
N TRP A 112 -0.08 5.51 6.79
CA TRP A 112 0.87 5.44 7.89
C TRP A 112 0.99 6.75 8.65
N MET A 113 1.05 7.90 7.96
CA MET A 113 1.04 9.20 8.63
C MET A 113 -0.26 9.42 9.42
N SER A 114 -1.40 9.04 8.85
CA SER A 114 -2.71 9.15 9.54
C SER A 114 -2.75 8.26 10.79
N PHE A 115 -2.26 7.02 10.68
CA PHE A 115 -2.12 6.10 11.80
C PHE A 115 -1.23 6.69 12.89
N ALA A 116 -0.07 7.25 12.51
CA ALA A 116 0.86 7.86 13.45
C ALA A 116 0.22 9.06 14.18
N ILE A 117 -0.52 9.91 13.47
CA ILE A 117 -1.27 11.05 14.04
C ILE A 117 -2.26 10.56 15.11
N VAL A 118 -3.03 9.50 14.82
CA VAL A 118 -4.01 8.93 15.77
C VAL A 118 -3.33 8.42 17.05
N TYR A 119 -2.17 7.78 16.92
CA TYR A 119 -1.45 7.14 18.05
C TYR A 119 -0.39 8.02 18.72
N THR A 120 -0.17 9.25 18.25
CA THR A 120 0.81 10.16 18.87
C THR A 120 0.22 10.76 20.16
N PRO A 121 0.79 10.43 21.35
CA PRO A 121 0.28 10.98 22.61
C PRO A 121 0.59 12.48 22.73
N GLY A 122 -0.39 13.28 23.19
CA GLY A 122 -0.22 14.71 23.46
C GLY A 122 0.01 15.59 22.22
N GLY A 123 -0.25 15.05 21.02
CA GLY A 123 -0.16 15.78 19.76
C GLY A 123 -1.52 16.31 19.32
N PHE A 124 -2.29 15.45 18.64
CA PHE A 124 -3.60 15.78 18.07
C PHE A 124 -4.77 15.37 18.96
N ASP A 125 -4.49 14.66 20.05
CA ASP A 125 -5.48 14.20 21.04
C ASP A 125 -6.70 13.47 20.46
N ILE A 126 -6.54 12.81 19.29
CA ILE A 126 -7.64 12.12 18.61
C ILE A 126 -8.23 11.03 19.49
N LYS A 127 -7.39 10.18 20.10
CA LYS A 127 -7.88 9.12 20.99
C LYS A 127 -8.52 9.69 22.25
N ALA A 128 -7.91 10.72 22.84
CA ALA A 128 -8.41 11.37 24.06
C ALA A 128 -9.74 12.10 23.84
N ALA A 129 -10.06 12.52 22.62
CA ALA A 129 -11.36 13.11 22.29
C ALA A 129 -12.55 12.13 22.45
N TYR A 130 -12.28 10.82 22.54
CA TYR A 130 -13.28 9.79 22.83
C TYR A 130 -13.34 9.45 24.34
N ASP A 131 -12.46 10.03 25.17
CA ASP A 131 -12.49 9.81 26.61
C ASP A 131 -13.76 10.43 27.20
N GLY A 132 -14.64 9.59 27.77
CA GLY A 132 -15.94 9.99 28.33
C GLY A 132 -17.15 9.67 27.44
N GLY A 133 -16.94 9.13 26.24
CA GLY A 133 -17.96 8.50 25.40
C GLY A 133 -18.24 7.04 25.79
N ASP A 134 -18.96 6.31 24.93
CA ASP A 134 -19.15 4.88 25.13
C ASP A 134 -17.81 4.14 25.03
N ALA A 135 -17.65 3.07 25.80
CA ALA A 135 -16.36 2.36 25.97
C ALA A 135 -15.73 1.87 24.64
N ASN A 136 -16.53 1.72 23.59
CA ASN A 136 -16.11 1.24 22.28
C ASN A 136 -16.11 2.32 21.19
N ASP A 137 -16.38 3.59 21.50
CA ASP A 137 -16.53 4.64 20.48
C ASP A 137 -15.27 4.82 19.62
N PHE A 138 -14.10 4.93 20.26
CA PHE A 138 -12.83 4.99 19.53
C PHE A 138 -12.61 3.73 18.68
N ALA A 139 -12.90 2.56 19.25
CA ALA A 139 -12.70 1.29 18.56
C ALA A 139 -13.58 1.20 17.30
N ASN A 140 -14.84 1.61 17.40
CA ASN A 140 -15.77 1.67 16.27
C ASN A 140 -15.31 2.67 15.21
N ALA A 141 -14.94 3.90 15.61
CA ALA A 141 -14.46 4.93 14.71
C ALA A 141 -13.18 4.50 13.97
N PHE A 142 -12.24 3.88 14.68
CA PHE A 142 -11.02 3.35 14.08
C PHE A 142 -11.29 2.12 13.19
N GLY A 143 -12.28 1.29 13.55
CA GLY A 143 -12.82 0.23 12.70
C GLY A 143 -13.34 0.78 11.37
N PHE A 144 -14.14 1.85 11.37
CA PHE A 144 -14.62 2.50 10.14
C PHE A 144 -13.48 3.06 9.29
N PHE A 145 -12.48 3.67 9.92
CA PHE A 145 -11.26 4.11 9.25
C PHE A 145 -10.59 2.95 8.50
N LEU A 146 -10.44 1.79 9.13
CA LEU A 146 -9.84 0.59 8.51
C LEU A 146 -10.74 -0.02 7.42
N ILE A 147 -12.07 0.02 7.56
CA ILE A 147 -13.00 -0.40 6.48
C ILE A 147 -12.87 0.49 5.25
N GLY A 148 -12.64 1.80 5.43
CA GLY A 148 -12.32 2.71 4.34
C GLY A 148 -11.05 2.30 3.59
N TRP A 149 -9.99 1.95 4.34
CA TRP A 149 -8.73 1.45 3.77
C TRP A 149 -8.85 0.07 3.12
N PHE A 150 -9.65 -0.83 3.69
CA PHE A 150 -10.01 -2.10 3.07
C PHE A 150 -10.67 -1.84 1.71
N THR A 151 -11.68 -0.97 1.64
CA THR A 151 -12.37 -0.65 0.38
C THR A 151 -11.42 -0.09 -0.67
N PHE A 152 -10.54 0.85 -0.28
CA PHE A 152 -9.49 1.37 -1.17
C PHE A 152 -8.56 0.24 -1.67
N THR A 153 -8.12 -0.63 -0.76
CA THR A 153 -7.19 -1.73 -1.07
C THR A 153 -7.84 -2.75 -2.00
N THR A 154 -9.12 -3.06 -1.80
CA THR A 154 -9.89 -3.96 -2.67
C THR A 154 -9.96 -3.40 -4.08
N LEU A 155 -10.18 -2.09 -4.25
CA LEU A 155 -10.15 -1.45 -5.57
C LEU A 155 -8.75 -1.58 -6.22
N MET A 156 -7.69 -1.37 -5.45
CA MET A 156 -6.32 -1.56 -5.93
C MET A 156 -6.02 -3.00 -6.31
N LEU A 157 -6.49 -3.97 -5.51
CA LEU A 157 -6.39 -5.40 -5.77
C LEU A 157 -7.02 -5.78 -7.12
N LEU A 158 -8.19 -5.25 -7.44
CA LEU A 158 -8.86 -5.49 -8.72
C LEU A 158 -7.99 -5.05 -9.92
N TYR A 159 -7.26 -3.94 -9.80
CA TYR A 159 -6.34 -3.51 -10.85
C TYR A 159 -5.13 -4.45 -11.01
N THR A 160 -4.78 -5.22 -9.98
CA THR A 160 -3.66 -6.18 -10.05
C THR A 160 -4.04 -7.57 -10.58
N LEU A 161 -5.31 -7.83 -10.91
CA LEU A 161 -5.78 -9.16 -11.36
C LEU A 161 -5.09 -9.68 -12.63
N ARG A 162 -4.60 -8.80 -13.49
CA ARG A 162 -3.87 -9.16 -14.73
C ARG A 162 -2.35 -8.98 -14.60
N SER A 163 -1.86 -8.77 -13.38
CA SER A 163 -0.45 -8.55 -13.09
C SER A 163 0.27 -9.86 -12.73
N THR A 164 1.48 -9.75 -12.16
CA THR A 164 2.19 -10.93 -11.66
C THR A 164 1.54 -11.46 -10.38
N VAL A 165 1.59 -12.79 -10.18
CA VAL A 165 1.02 -13.43 -8.98
C VAL A 165 1.57 -12.81 -7.69
N ALA A 166 2.87 -12.56 -7.63
CA ALA A 166 3.49 -11.93 -6.46
C ALA A 166 2.90 -10.53 -6.17
N PHE A 167 2.67 -9.73 -7.21
CA PHE A 167 2.13 -8.38 -7.06
C PHE A 167 0.67 -8.39 -6.60
N PHE A 168 -0.14 -9.27 -7.19
CA PHE A 168 -1.50 -9.54 -6.74
C PHE A 168 -1.54 -9.99 -5.28
N LEU A 169 -0.68 -10.94 -4.88
CA LEU A 169 -0.64 -11.47 -3.51
C LEU A 169 -0.27 -10.41 -2.47
N VAL A 170 0.57 -9.44 -2.81
CA VAL A 170 0.88 -8.32 -1.90
C VAL A 170 -0.40 -7.55 -1.58
N PHE A 171 -1.18 -7.14 -2.59
CA PHE A 171 -2.42 -6.42 -2.34
C PHE A 171 -3.47 -7.31 -1.66
N PHE A 172 -3.56 -8.59 -2.03
CA PHE A 172 -4.52 -9.52 -1.43
C PHE A 172 -4.28 -9.73 0.06
N THR A 173 -3.02 -9.89 0.46
CA THR A 173 -2.67 -10.09 1.87
C THR A 173 -2.89 -8.82 2.70
N VAL A 174 -2.62 -7.64 2.12
CA VAL A 174 -2.90 -6.35 2.77
C VAL A 174 -4.41 -6.10 2.89
N ASP A 175 -5.18 -6.45 1.87
CA ASP A 175 -6.65 -6.35 1.88
C ASP A 175 -7.26 -7.17 3.02
N LEU A 176 -6.83 -8.44 3.13
CA LEU A 176 -7.23 -9.31 4.24
C LEU A 176 -6.76 -8.76 5.60
N ALA A 177 -5.55 -8.19 5.70
CA ALA A 177 -5.07 -7.60 6.93
C ALA A 177 -5.97 -6.44 7.39
N PHE A 178 -6.32 -5.51 6.49
CA PHE A 178 -7.25 -4.43 6.82
C PHE A 178 -8.62 -4.95 7.27
N LEU A 179 -9.17 -5.93 6.55
CA LEU A 179 -10.45 -6.54 6.91
C LEU A 179 -10.41 -7.18 8.31
N MET A 180 -9.40 -8.00 8.59
CA MET A 180 -9.27 -8.70 9.86
C MET A 180 -9.05 -7.74 11.03
N ILE A 181 -8.21 -6.72 10.86
CA ILE A 181 -7.97 -5.72 11.91
C ILE A 181 -9.23 -4.88 12.13
N ALA A 182 -9.93 -4.46 11.07
CA ALA A 182 -11.18 -3.72 11.19
C ALA A 182 -12.25 -4.51 11.96
N ILE A 183 -12.44 -5.78 11.63
CA ILE A 183 -13.36 -6.67 12.37
C ILE A 183 -12.94 -6.78 13.83
N GLY A 184 -11.64 -6.89 14.11
CA GLY A 184 -11.12 -6.92 15.49
C GLY A 184 -11.47 -5.66 16.29
N TYR A 185 -11.38 -4.48 15.68
CA TYR A 185 -11.79 -3.22 16.32
C TYR A 185 -13.31 -3.12 16.51
N LEU A 186 -14.11 -3.55 15.54
CA LEU A 186 -15.57 -3.49 15.59
C LEU A 186 -16.19 -4.51 16.56
N ASN A 187 -15.47 -5.58 16.89
CA ASN A 187 -15.90 -6.61 17.84
C ASN A 187 -15.11 -6.56 19.16
N ALA A 188 -14.38 -5.47 19.42
CA ALA A 188 -13.70 -5.29 20.69
C ALA A 188 -14.76 -5.13 21.80
N GLU A 189 -14.90 -6.13 22.65
CA GLU A 189 -15.76 -6.06 23.84
C GLU A 189 -14.96 -5.51 25.03
N GLY A 190 -15.05 -4.20 25.26
CA GLY A 190 -14.56 -3.54 26.47
C GLY A 190 -13.03 -3.40 26.55
N GLY A 191 -12.57 -2.17 26.70
CA GLY A 191 -11.16 -1.83 26.95
C GLY A 191 -10.60 -2.44 28.24
#